data_AF-A0A287DE43-F1
#
_entry.id   AF-A0A287DE43-F1
#
_cell.length_a   1.000
_cell.length_b   1.000
_cell.length_c   1.000
_cell.angle_alpha   90.00
_cell.angle_beta   90.00
_cell.angle_gamma   90.00
#
_symmetry.space_group_name_H-M   'P 1'
#
loop_
_entity.id
_entity.type
_entity.pdbx_description
1 polymer ?
#
loop_
_entity_poly.entity_id
_entity_poly.type
_entity_poly.pdbx_seq_one_letter_code
_entity_poly.pdbx_strand_id
1 'polypeptide(L)'
;HHPASRSREPAQLGTGVGTSVIWFRSRTLPHIVPPSLSPTWPFRRPSGIPEKDLCSTMAPYFLQQRDTLRCHVQKQEAKNRELADAILAGRKQLEELQLQVQARQQAWQALHGEQRELVAVLREPE
;
A
#
# COMPACT_ATOMS: atom_id res chain seq x y z
N HIS A 1 1.98 67.47 19.03
CA HIS A 1 2.50 67.01 17.74
C HIS A 1 1.46 66.14 17.04
N HIS A 2 0.72 66.74 16.12
CA HIS A 2 -0.16 66.04 15.17
C HIS A 2 0.69 65.41 14.05
N PRO A 3 0.36 64.21 13.58
CA PRO A 3 0.52 63.85 12.18
C PRO A 3 -0.88 63.65 11.60
N ALA A 4 -1.30 64.58 10.74
CA ALA A 4 -1.14 64.47 9.30
C ALA A 4 -2.32 63.74 8.68
N SER A 5 -3.39 64.51 8.50
CA SER A 5 -4.44 64.31 7.52
C SER A 5 -3.82 63.85 6.20
N ARG A 6 -3.98 62.56 5.85
CA ARG A 6 -3.52 62.03 4.57
C ARG A 6 -4.72 61.79 3.67
N SER A 7 -4.76 62.60 2.62
CA SER A 7 -5.79 62.71 1.59
C SER A 7 -6.31 61.35 1.13
N ARG A 8 -7.64 61.19 1.25
CA ARG A 8 -8.40 60.24 0.43
C ARG A 8 -8.45 60.80 -0.98
N GLU A 9 -7.78 60.17 -1.92
CA GLU A 9 -8.12 60.35 -3.34
C GLU A 9 -9.19 59.30 -3.71
N PRO A 10 -10.43 59.72 -4.00
CA PRO A 10 -11.36 58.87 -4.72
C PRO A 10 -10.93 58.82 -6.19
N ALA A 11 -10.62 57.63 -6.71
CA ALA A 11 -10.52 57.43 -8.15
C ALA A 11 -11.91 57.60 -8.76
N GLN A 12 -12.17 58.79 -9.31
CA GLN A 12 -13.38 59.12 -10.07
C GLN A 12 -13.22 58.54 -11.48
N LEU A 13 -14.01 57.53 -11.84
CA LEU A 13 -14.16 57.08 -13.21
C LEU A 13 -15.65 56.96 -13.54
N GLY A 14 -16.10 57.85 -14.43
CA GLY A 14 -17.20 57.63 -15.36
C GLY A 14 -18.62 57.65 -14.79
N THR A 15 -19.36 58.72 -15.13
CA THR A 15 -20.80 58.82 -14.95
C THR A 15 -21.55 57.75 -15.74
N GLY A 16 -22.25 56.87 -15.02
CA GLY A 16 -23.27 55.97 -15.55
C GLY A 16 -24.23 55.61 -14.42
N VAL A 17 -25.52 55.86 -14.62
CA VAL A 17 -26.59 55.69 -13.64
C VAL A 17 -26.56 54.27 -13.07
N GLY A 18 -26.31 54.13 -11.76
CA GLY A 18 -26.35 52.84 -11.07
C GLY A 18 -25.39 52.77 -9.90
N THR A 19 -25.97 52.88 -8.69
CA THR A 19 -25.46 52.38 -7.39
C THR A 19 -23.94 52.21 -7.26
N SER A 20 -23.28 53.19 -6.64
CA SER A 20 -21.86 53.10 -6.31
C SER A 20 -21.63 52.04 -5.21
N VAL A 21 -21.15 50.85 -5.59
CA VAL A 21 -20.68 49.83 -4.63
C VAL A 21 -19.20 50.07 -4.38
N ILE A 22 -18.87 50.55 -3.19
CA ILE A 22 -17.49 50.74 -2.74
C ILE A 22 -16.91 49.37 -2.38
N TRP A 23 -15.98 48.85 -3.19
CA TRP A 23 -15.26 47.63 -2.87
C TRP A 23 -14.06 47.94 -1.97
N PHE A 24 -14.08 47.43 -0.73
CA PHE A 24 -12.89 47.38 0.11
C PHE A 24 -12.06 46.14 -0.24
N ARG A 25 -10.89 46.36 -0.86
CA ARG A 25 -9.91 45.31 -1.13
C ARG A 25 -9.07 45.06 0.12
N SER A 26 -9.35 43.97 0.85
CA SER A 26 -8.46 43.49 1.93
C SER A 26 -7.28 42.71 1.33
N ARG A 27 -6.03 43.05 1.69
CA ARG A 27 -4.78 42.45 1.17
C ARG A 27 -4.42 41.14 1.91
N THR A 28 -5.28 40.13 1.93
CA THR A 28 -4.92 38.85 2.59
C THR A 28 -5.25 37.58 1.82
N LEU A 29 -5.56 37.65 0.52
CA LEU A 29 -5.67 36.43 -0.30
C LEU A 29 -4.83 36.58 -1.58
N PRO A 30 -3.73 35.82 -1.74
CA PRO A 30 -3.06 35.74 -3.03
C PRO A 30 -4.02 35.15 -4.06
N HIS A 31 -3.95 35.69 -5.26
CA HIS A 31 -4.77 35.38 -6.43
C HIS A 31 -4.99 33.87 -6.60
N ILE A 32 -6.14 33.40 -6.13
CA ILE A 32 -6.80 32.24 -6.70
C ILE A 32 -7.40 32.76 -7.99
N VAL A 33 -6.86 32.37 -9.14
CA VAL A 33 -7.65 32.43 -10.39
C VAL A 33 -8.90 31.60 -10.09
N PRO A 34 -10.10 32.18 -10.12
CA PRO A 34 -11.29 31.37 -9.98
C PRO A 34 -11.29 30.37 -11.15
N PRO A 35 -11.54 29.08 -10.91
CA PRO A 35 -11.74 28.08 -11.97
C PRO A 35 -12.89 28.41 -12.94
N SER A 36 -13.51 29.59 -12.83
CA SER A 36 -14.65 30.05 -13.60
C SER A 36 -14.39 30.26 -15.10
N LEU A 37 -13.19 29.94 -15.59
CA LEU A 37 -12.86 29.91 -17.02
C LEU A 37 -12.74 28.48 -17.59
N SER A 38 -12.96 27.42 -16.78
CA SER A 38 -13.19 26.06 -17.30
C SER A 38 -14.69 25.73 -17.24
N PRO A 39 -15.40 25.71 -18.37
CA PRO A 39 -16.82 25.40 -18.40
C PRO A 39 -17.01 23.88 -18.42
N THR A 40 -17.26 23.22 -17.27
CA THR A 40 -18.04 21.94 -17.16
C THR A 40 -18.12 21.27 -15.76
N TRP A 41 -18.06 21.99 -14.63
CA TRP A 41 -18.50 21.37 -13.36
C TRP A 41 -19.05 22.41 -12.37
N PRO A 42 -20.24 22.21 -11.78
CA PRO A 42 -20.70 23.09 -10.71
C PRO A 42 -19.75 22.94 -9.52
N PHE A 43 -19.11 24.04 -9.11
CA PHE A 43 -18.29 24.10 -7.91
C PHE A 43 -19.14 23.61 -6.72
N ARG A 44 -18.82 22.43 -6.16
CA ARG A 44 -19.62 21.85 -5.06
C ARG A 44 -19.57 22.79 -3.87
N ARG A 45 -20.71 23.39 -3.54
CA ARG A 45 -20.92 24.06 -2.25
C ARG A 45 -20.96 22.99 -1.15
N PRO A 46 -20.52 23.31 0.08
CA PRO A 46 -20.81 22.47 1.25
C PRO A 46 -22.29 22.15 1.31
N SER A 47 -22.62 20.90 1.61
CA SER A 47 -24.00 20.42 1.61
C SER A 47 -24.80 20.92 2.82
N GLY A 48 -24.11 21.45 3.84
CA GLY A 48 -24.72 21.87 5.11
C GLY A 48 -24.95 20.70 6.08
N ILE A 49 -24.53 19.49 5.70
CA ILE A 49 -24.56 18.28 6.53
C ILE A 49 -23.10 17.98 6.91
N PRO A 50 -22.69 18.25 8.16
CA PRO A 50 -21.29 18.13 8.58
C PRO A 50 -20.66 16.78 8.26
N GLU A 51 -21.40 15.69 8.46
CA GLU A 51 -20.92 14.32 8.21
C GLU A 51 -20.59 14.12 6.72
N LYS A 52 -21.44 14.61 5.83
CA LYS A 52 -21.26 14.47 4.38
C LYS A 52 -20.08 15.30 3.86
N ASP A 53 -19.94 16.51 4.37
CA ASP A 53 -18.87 17.43 3.98
C ASP A 53 -17.50 16.95 4.54
N LEU A 54 -17.49 16.42 5.76
CA LEU A 54 -16.32 15.80 6.37
C LEU A 54 -15.92 14.52 5.62
N CYS A 55 -16.87 13.61 5.34
CA CYS A 55 -16.58 12.39 4.58
C CYS A 55 -16.03 12.71 3.19
N SER A 56 -16.56 13.74 2.52
CA SER A 56 -16.07 14.16 1.19
C SER A 56 -14.63 14.67 1.26
N THR A 57 -14.29 15.43 2.31
CA THR A 57 -12.94 15.93 2.56
C THR A 57 -11.96 14.81 2.94
N MET A 58 -12.43 13.82 3.72
CA MET A 58 -11.58 12.74 4.25
C MET A 58 -11.41 11.56 3.30
N ALA A 59 -12.36 11.35 2.37
CA ALA A 59 -12.35 10.26 1.39
C ALA A 59 -11.00 10.03 0.68
N PRO A 60 -10.28 11.05 0.14
CA PRO A 60 -9.01 10.80 -0.53
C PRO A 60 -7.95 10.17 0.39
N TYR A 61 -7.91 10.54 1.66
CA TYR A 61 -6.94 9.98 2.62
C TYR A 61 -7.24 8.52 2.94
N PHE A 62 -8.51 8.18 3.16
CA PHE A 62 -8.91 6.79 3.41
C PHE A 62 -8.72 5.90 2.19
N LEU A 63 -8.95 6.43 0.99
CA LEU A 63 -8.66 5.71 -0.25
C LEU A 63 -7.17 5.44 -0.38
N GLN A 64 -6.32 6.46 -0.19
CA GLN A 64 -4.88 6.30 -0.19
C GLN A 64 -4.40 5.28 0.86
N GLN A 65 -4.94 5.34 2.08
CA GLN A 65 -4.62 4.39 3.14
C GLN A 65 -5.00 2.96 2.75
N ARG A 66 -6.22 2.75 2.26
CA ARG A 66 -6.70 1.44 1.82
C ARG A 66 -5.82 0.87 0.72
N ASP A 67 -5.50 1.68 -0.29
CA ASP A 67 -4.74 1.22 -1.45
C ASP A 67 -3.29 0.90 -1.07
N THR A 68 -2.69 1.67 -0.16
CA THR A 68 -1.38 1.39 0.43
C THR A 68 -1.39 0.06 1.17
N LEU A 69 -2.35 -0.15 2.07
CA LEU A 69 -2.47 -1.40 2.83
C LEU A 69 -2.72 -2.61 1.91
N ARG A 70 -3.57 -2.45 0.89
CA ARG A 70 -3.82 -3.49 -0.11
C ARG A 70 -2.53 -3.89 -0.83
N CYS A 71 -1.72 -2.92 -1.25
CA CYS A 71 -0.43 -3.19 -1.89
C CYS A 71 0.51 -3.98 -0.96
N HIS A 72 0.60 -3.59 0.32
CA HIS A 72 1.41 -4.32 1.29
C HIS A 72 0.93 -5.75 1.52
N VAL A 73 -0.38 -5.96 1.66
CA VAL A 73 -0.97 -7.30 1.82
C VAL A 73 -0.66 -8.16 0.59
N GLN A 74 -0.91 -7.65 -0.61
CA GLN A 74 -0.64 -8.39 -1.85
C GLN A 74 0.84 -8.77 -1.99
N LYS A 75 1.74 -7.84 -1.65
CA LYS A 75 3.18 -8.11 -1.64
C LYS A 75 3.55 -9.22 -0.65
N GLN A 76 2.93 -9.22 0.53
CA GLN A 76 3.20 -10.26 1.53
C GLN A 76 2.60 -11.60 1.13
N GLU A 77 1.40 -11.61 0.56
CA GLU A 77 0.76 -12.83 0.05
C GLU A 77 1.59 -13.47 -1.08
N ALA A 78 2.14 -12.67 -2.01
CA ALA A 78 3.01 -13.17 -3.07
C ALA A 78 4.25 -13.87 -2.48
N LYS A 79 4.94 -13.22 -1.53
CA LYS A 79 6.09 -13.80 -0.83
C LYS A 79 5.71 -15.08 -0.07
N ASN A 80 4.56 -15.08 0.59
CA ASN A 80 4.09 -16.25 1.33
C ASN A 80 3.83 -17.45 0.40
N ARG A 81 3.32 -17.20 -0.82
CA ARG A 81 3.15 -18.25 -1.83
C ARG A 81 4.51 -18.81 -2.27
N GLU A 82 5.46 -17.95 -2.60
CA GLU A 82 6.83 -18.38 -2.95
C GLU A 82 7.48 -19.21 -1.84
N LEU A 83 7.32 -18.79 -0.58
CA LEU A 83 7.84 -19.54 0.57
C LEU A 83 7.12 -20.87 0.77
N ALA A 84 5.79 -20.92 0.58
CA ALA A 84 5.03 -22.16 0.65
C ALA A 84 5.50 -23.16 -0.42
N ASP A 85 5.73 -22.69 -1.65
CA ASP A 85 6.23 -23.52 -2.74
C ASP A 85 7.64 -24.05 -2.43
N ALA A 86 8.52 -23.20 -1.88
CA ALA A 86 9.86 -23.61 -1.45
C ALA A 86 9.82 -24.66 -0.32
N ILE A 87 8.91 -24.51 0.65
CA ILE A 87 8.70 -25.50 1.71
C ILE A 87 8.21 -26.83 1.13
N LEU A 88 7.26 -26.81 0.19
CA LEU A 88 6.77 -28.02 -0.46
C LEU A 88 7.87 -28.72 -1.27
N ALA A 89 8.68 -27.95 -2.00
CA ALA A 89 9.85 -28.49 -2.70
C ALA A 89 10.86 -29.12 -1.72
N GLY A 90 11.17 -28.43 -0.62
CA GLY A 90 12.06 -28.95 0.41
C GLY A 90 11.53 -30.21 1.09
N ARG A 91 10.23 -30.30 1.35
CA ARG A 91 9.60 -31.51 1.90
C ARG A 91 9.75 -32.71 0.97
N LYS A 92 9.51 -32.53 -0.34
CA LYS A 92 9.71 -33.60 -1.32
C LYS A 92 11.17 -34.08 -1.36
N GLN A 93 12.13 -33.16 -1.29
CA GLN A 93 13.55 -33.50 -1.24
C GLN A 93 13.90 -34.28 0.03
N LEU A 94 13.32 -33.92 1.18
CA LEU A 94 13.53 -34.65 2.43
C LEU A 94 12.92 -36.05 2.39
N GLU A 95 11.72 -36.20 1.83
CA GLU A 95 11.08 -37.52 1.65
C GLU A 95 11.93 -38.43 0.75
N GLU A 96 12.44 -37.91 -0.36
CA GLU A 96 13.34 -38.66 -1.24
C GLU A 96 14.64 -39.07 -0.53
N LEU A 97 15.26 -38.14 0.20
CA LEU A 97 16.48 -38.43 0.95
C LEU A 97 16.24 -39.48 2.03
N GLN A 98 15.10 -39.42 2.71
CA GLN A 98 14.72 -40.41 3.72
C GLN A 98 14.58 -41.81 3.11
N LEU A 99 13.98 -41.93 1.92
CA LEU A 99 13.90 -43.19 1.20
C LEU A 99 15.28 -43.72 0.80
N GLN A 100 16.19 -42.85 0.33
CA GLN A 100 17.55 -43.25 -0.02
C GLN A 100 18.33 -43.76 1.21
N VAL A 101 18.21 -43.07 2.34
CA VAL A 101 18.83 -43.48 3.61
C VAL A 101 18.28 -44.84 4.05
N GLN A 102 16.96 -45.03 3.99
CA GLN A 102 16.33 -46.29 4.36
C GLN A 102 16.77 -47.44 3.44
N ALA A 103 16.79 -47.22 2.12
CA ALA A 103 17.24 -48.22 1.14
C ALA A 103 18.70 -48.62 1.40
N ARG A 104 19.57 -47.63 1.67
CA ARG A 104 20.98 -47.90 2.01
C ARG A 104 21.11 -48.68 3.31
N GLN A 105 20.32 -48.35 4.33
CA GLN A 105 20.31 -49.09 5.59
C GLN A 105 19.90 -50.56 5.38
N GLN A 106 18.85 -50.80 4.60
CA GLN A 106 18.40 -52.15 4.26
C GLN A 106 19.45 -52.93 3.49
N ALA A 107 20.11 -52.30 2.51
CA ALA A 107 21.20 -52.92 1.76
C ALA A 107 22.37 -53.35 2.68
N TRP A 108 22.74 -52.51 3.65
CA TRP A 108 23.77 -52.86 4.63
C TRP A 108 23.34 -54.01 5.54
N GLN A 109 22.08 -54.04 5.97
CA GLN A 109 21.55 -55.14 6.78
C GLN A 109 21.53 -56.46 6.02
N ALA A 110 21.13 -56.44 4.75
CA ALA A 110 21.13 -57.62 3.88
C ALA A 110 22.55 -58.19 3.72
N LEU A 111 23.52 -57.33 3.39
CA LEU A 111 24.93 -57.73 3.27
C LEU A 111 25.46 -58.34 4.58
N HIS A 112 25.10 -57.76 5.72
CA HIS A 112 25.51 -58.30 7.02
C HIS A 112 24.87 -59.67 7.30
N GLY A 113 23.63 -59.88 6.88
CA GLY A 113 22.95 -61.18 6.95
C GLY A 113 23.67 -62.25 6.12
N GLU A 114 23.95 -61.95 4.86
CA GLU A 114 24.71 -62.83 3.95
C GLU A 114 26.09 -63.18 4.51
N GLN A 115 26.80 -62.19 5.09
CA GLN A 115 28.08 -62.44 5.75
C GLN A 115 27.96 -63.41 6.93
N ARG A 116 26.91 -63.29 7.76
CA ARG A 116 26.67 -64.21 8.87
C ARG A 116 26.37 -65.62 8.38
N GLU A 117 25.58 -65.75 7.33
CA GLU A 117 25.28 -67.06 6.71
C GLU A 117 26.54 -67.70 6.13
N LEU A 118 27.35 -66.94 5.39
CA LEU A 118 28.63 -67.42 4.87
C LEU A 118 29.57 -67.91 5.99
N VAL A 119 29.68 -67.15 7.07
CA VAL A 119 30.49 -67.54 8.23
C VAL A 119 29.94 -68.81 8.88
N ALA A 120 28.62 -68.98 8.96
CA ALA A 120 28.02 -70.19 9.51
C ALA A 120 28.29 -71.44 8.65
N VAL A 121 28.25 -71.30 7.31
CA VAL A 121 28.58 -72.40 6.37
C VAL A 121 30.06 -72.78 6.42
N LEU A 122 30.95 -71.79 6.56
CA LEU A 122 32.40 -72.02 6.64
C LEU A 122 32.85 -72.55 8.01
N ARG A 123 32.01 -72.47 9.04
CA ARG A 123 32.28 -73.10 10.33
C ARG A 123 31.90 -74.58 10.23
N GLU A 124 32.90 -75.47 10.21
CA GLU A 124 32.63 -76.91 10.20
C GLU A 124 31.83 -77.33 11.46
N PRO A 125 30.90 -78.29 11.34
CA PRO A 125 30.26 -78.88 12.51
C PRO A 125 31.30 -79.73 13.25
N GLU A 126 31.55 -79.38 14.51
CA GLU A 126 32.25 -80.25 15.49
C GLU A 126 31.50 -81.58 15.67
#